data_AF-A0A353RKY9-F1
#
_entry.id   AF-A0A353RKY9-F1
#
_cell.length_a   1.000
_cell.length_b   1.000
_cell.length_c   1.000
_cell.angle_alpha   90.00
_cell.angle_beta   90.00
_cell.angle_gamma   90.00
#
_symmetry.space_group_name_H-M   'P 1'
#
loop_
_entity.id
_entity.type
_entity.pdbx_description
1 polymer ?
#
loop_
_entity_poly.entity_id
_entity_poly.type
_entity_poly.pdbx_seq_one_letter_code
_entity_poly.pdbx_strand_id
1 'polypeptide(L)'
;TVRDEGYRSVMINYNPETVSTDYDMCDRLYFDELSYERVMDIIELENPHGVIVSVGGQIPNNLAVRLDDSGVNVLGTSARSIDNAENRHKFSSMLDRLGVDQPRWKELTTLDAILQFVDEVGFPLLVRPSYVLSGAAMNVCSNRSELERFLTLATEVSS
;
A
#
# COMPACT_ATOMS: atom_id res chain seq x y z
N THR A 1 -2.90 -20.87 -14.23
CA THR A 1 -3.72 -20.02 -13.34
C THR A 1 -4.34 -20.90 -12.26
N VAL A 2 -4.94 -20.36 -11.19
CA VAL A 2 -5.55 -21.16 -10.10
C VAL A 2 -6.48 -22.26 -10.65
N ARG A 3 -7.27 -21.91 -11.69
CA ARG A 3 -8.17 -22.83 -12.40
C ARG A 3 -7.41 -23.93 -13.16
N ASP A 4 -6.31 -23.59 -13.84
CA ASP A 4 -5.48 -24.57 -14.59
C ASP A 4 -4.77 -25.58 -13.67
N GLU A 5 -4.49 -25.18 -12.43
CA GLU A 5 -3.91 -26.04 -11.39
C GLU A 5 -4.97 -26.88 -10.64
N GLY A 6 -6.25 -26.80 -11.07
CA GLY A 6 -7.34 -27.59 -10.50
C GLY A 6 -7.89 -27.09 -9.16
N TYR A 7 -7.54 -25.87 -8.75
CA TYR A 7 -8.08 -25.27 -7.52
C TYR A 7 -9.40 -24.55 -7.79
N ARG A 8 -10.34 -24.66 -6.84
CA ARG A 8 -11.54 -23.83 -6.79
C ARG A 8 -11.16 -22.41 -6.36
N SER A 9 -11.49 -21.44 -7.19
CA SER A 9 -11.20 -20.02 -6.99
C SER A 9 -12.40 -19.30 -6.38
N VAL A 10 -12.13 -18.56 -5.30
CA VAL A 10 -13.09 -17.64 -4.67
C VAL A 10 -12.53 -16.23 -4.77
N MET A 11 -13.36 -15.29 -5.19
CA MET A 11 -12.99 -13.88 -5.31
C MET A 11 -13.90 -13.00 -4.46
N ILE A 12 -13.31 -11.99 -3.82
CA ILE A 12 -14.03 -10.93 -3.11
C ILE A 12 -13.69 -9.62 -3.82
N ASN A 13 -14.68 -8.93 -4.37
CA ASN A 13 -14.49 -7.65 -5.04
C ASN A 13 -15.83 -6.90 -5.13
N TYR A 14 -15.84 -5.61 -4.85
CA TYR A 14 -17.04 -4.76 -4.90
C TYR A 14 -17.07 -3.79 -6.08
N ASN A 15 -16.05 -3.78 -6.94
CA ASN A 15 -16.01 -2.86 -8.08
C ASN A 15 -16.68 -3.48 -9.32
N PRO A 16 -17.88 -3.01 -9.73
CA PRO A 16 -18.61 -3.58 -10.85
C PRO A 16 -17.96 -3.30 -12.22
N GLU A 17 -17.02 -2.35 -12.29
CA GLU A 17 -16.36 -1.95 -13.54
C GLU A 17 -15.10 -2.76 -13.84
N THR A 18 -14.96 -3.95 -13.25
CA THR A 18 -13.77 -4.80 -13.40
C THR A 18 -14.11 -6.13 -14.05
N VAL A 19 -13.25 -6.60 -14.97
CA VAL A 19 -13.38 -7.95 -15.56
C VAL A 19 -13.37 -9.03 -14.47
N SER A 20 -12.66 -8.80 -13.36
CA SER A 20 -12.64 -9.71 -12.22
C SER A 20 -14.02 -10.02 -11.61
N THR A 21 -15.03 -9.15 -11.81
CA THR A 21 -16.39 -9.39 -11.33
C THR A 21 -17.31 -10.07 -12.35
N ASP A 22 -16.77 -10.45 -13.51
CA ASP A 22 -17.51 -11.26 -14.49
C ASP A 22 -17.71 -12.69 -13.97
N TYR A 23 -18.89 -13.26 -14.25
CA TYR A 23 -19.34 -14.53 -13.67
C TYR A 23 -18.50 -15.76 -14.07
N ASP A 24 -17.70 -15.68 -15.13
CA ASP A 24 -16.86 -16.77 -15.65
C ASP A 24 -15.41 -16.72 -15.16
N MET A 25 -15.00 -15.64 -14.47
CA MET A 25 -13.61 -15.44 -14.05
C MET A 25 -13.21 -16.27 -12.83
N CYS A 26 -14.15 -16.58 -11.94
CA CYS A 26 -13.91 -17.40 -10.75
C CYS A 26 -15.06 -18.39 -10.52
N ASP A 27 -14.87 -19.36 -9.64
CA ASP A 27 -15.92 -20.35 -9.33
C ASP A 27 -16.96 -19.79 -8.36
N ARG A 28 -16.57 -18.80 -7.55
CA ARG A 28 -17.48 -18.05 -6.71
C ARG A 28 -17.01 -16.61 -6.50
N LEU A 29 -17.90 -15.68 -6.81
CA LEU A 29 -17.71 -14.26 -6.54
C LEU A 29 -18.54 -13.83 -5.33
N TYR A 30 -17.89 -13.16 -4.39
CA TYR A 30 -18.53 -12.37 -3.34
C TYR A 30 -18.42 -10.90 -3.71
N PHE A 31 -19.57 -10.30 -4.03
CA PHE A 31 -19.66 -8.89 -4.34
C PHE A 31 -19.91 -8.08 -3.06
N ASP A 32 -18.84 -7.85 -2.29
CA ASP A 32 -18.90 -7.27 -0.94
C ASP A 32 -17.64 -6.43 -0.65
N GLU A 33 -17.73 -5.56 0.35
CA GLU A 33 -16.63 -4.70 0.77
C GLU A 33 -15.43 -5.49 1.29
N LEU A 34 -14.22 -5.02 1.00
CA LEU A 34 -12.97 -5.59 1.49
C LEU A 34 -12.65 -5.08 2.91
N SER A 35 -13.60 -5.25 3.83
CA SER A 35 -13.36 -5.05 5.27
C SER A 35 -12.79 -6.33 5.88
N TYR A 36 -12.04 -6.20 6.97
CA TYR A 36 -11.47 -7.36 7.66
C TYR A 36 -12.57 -8.33 8.12
N GLU A 37 -13.65 -7.81 8.68
CA GLU A 37 -14.75 -8.57 9.24
C GLU A 37 -15.51 -9.33 8.15
N ARG A 38 -15.77 -8.73 6.98
CA ARG A 38 -16.36 -9.45 5.83
C ARG A 38 -15.42 -10.49 5.25
N VAL A 39 -14.15 -10.14 5.08
CA VAL A 39 -13.16 -11.07 4.52
C VAL A 39 -12.98 -12.29 5.43
N MET A 40 -12.92 -12.11 6.75
CA MET A 40 -12.83 -13.22 7.70
C MET A 40 -14.06 -14.12 7.69
N ASP A 41 -15.29 -13.56 7.71
CA ASP A 41 -16.52 -14.36 7.59
C ASP A 41 -16.51 -15.25 6.33
N ILE A 42 -16.03 -14.70 5.21
CA ILE A 42 -15.93 -15.43 3.95
C ILE A 42 -14.84 -16.51 4.03
N ILE A 43 -13.68 -16.21 4.62
CA ILE A 43 -12.60 -17.19 4.82
C ILE A 43 -13.07 -18.35 5.70
N GLU A 44 -13.78 -18.07 6.79
CA GLU A 44 -14.33 -19.11 7.68
C GLU A 44 -15.37 -19.98 6.98
N LEU A 45 -16.24 -19.37 6.18
CA LEU A 45 -17.26 -20.08 5.41
C LEU A 45 -16.67 -20.94 4.29
N GLU A 46 -15.69 -20.42 3.56
CA GLU A 46 -15.08 -21.09 2.39
C GLU A 46 -13.95 -22.06 2.77
N ASN A 47 -13.35 -21.87 3.95
CA ASN A 47 -12.20 -22.62 4.46
C ASN A 47 -11.14 -22.89 3.36
N PRO A 48 -10.59 -21.83 2.75
CA PRO A 48 -9.73 -21.97 1.57
C PRO A 48 -8.38 -22.61 1.92
N HIS A 49 -7.74 -23.23 0.92
CA HIS A 49 -6.36 -23.71 1.05
C HIS A 49 -5.38 -22.59 1.42
N GLY A 50 -5.64 -21.38 0.90
CA GLY A 50 -4.93 -20.17 1.28
C GLY A 50 -5.48 -18.96 0.54
N VAL A 51 -5.00 -17.78 0.91
CA VAL A 51 -5.54 -16.48 0.48
C VAL A 51 -4.45 -15.68 -0.22
N ILE A 52 -4.76 -15.09 -1.37
CA ILE A 52 -3.86 -14.22 -2.13
C ILE A 52 -4.32 -12.78 -1.94
N VAL A 53 -3.48 -11.94 -1.34
CA VAL A 53 -3.79 -10.52 -1.07
C VAL A 53 -3.04 -9.55 -1.97
N SER A 54 -1.87 -9.95 -2.49
CA SER A 54 -0.90 -9.06 -3.17
C SER A 54 -1.29 -8.63 -4.59
N VAL A 55 -2.48 -8.99 -5.07
CA VAL A 55 -2.95 -8.71 -6.45
C VAL A 55 -4.11 -7.72 -6.49
N GLY A 56 -4.69 -7.35 -5.35
CA GLY A 56 -5.87 -6.48 -5.28
C GLY A 56 -5.58 -5.03 -4.88
N GLY A 57 -4.31 -4.62 -4.88
CA GLY A 57 -3.90 -3.26 -4.56
C GLY A 57 -3.84 -2.96 -3.05
N GLN A 58 -4.01 -1.68 -2.70
CA GLN A 58 -3.74 -1.18 -1.35
C GLN A 58 -4.71 -1.71 -0.28
N ILE A 59 -6.00 -1.84 -0.58
CA ILE A 59 -6.99 -2.30 0.39
C ILE A 59 -6.66 -3.70 0.94
N PRO A 60 -6.47 -4.75 0.10
CA PRO A 60 -6.09 -6.07 0.61
C PRO A 60 -4.64 -6.11 1.16
N ASN A 61 -3.71 -5.30 0.64
CA ASN A 61 -2.37 -5.18 1.24
C ASN A 61 -2.44 -4.72 2.71
N ASN A 62 -3.33 -3.77 3.01
CA ASN A 62 -3.56 -3.29 4.39
C ASN A 62 -4.17 -4.37 5.30
N LEU A 63 -4.88 -5.35 4.75
CA LEU A 63 -5.43 -6.48 5.51
C LEU A 63 -4.40 -7.58 5.75
N ALA A 64 -3.34 -7.66 4.95
CA ALA A 64 -2.42 -8.80 4.91
C ALA A 64 -1.86 -9.18 6.30
N VAL A 65 -1.36 -8.20 7.06
CA VAL A 65 -0.79 -8.44 8.39
C VAL A 65 -1.86 -8.92 9.37
N ARG A 66 -3.03 -8.29 9.39
CA ARG A 66 -4.12 -8.66 10.32
C ARG A 66 -4.66 -10.07 10.04
N LEU A 67 -4.70 -10.46 8.76
CA LEU A 67 -5.08 -11.81 8.34
C LEU A 67 -4.03 -12.86 8.76
N ASP A 68 -2.74 -12.58 8.52
CA ASP A 68 -1.63 -13.45 8.90
C ASP A 68 -1.55 -13.64 10.43
N ASP A 69 -1.67 -12.56 11.19
CA ASP A 69 -1.72 -12.58 12.67
C ASP A 69 -2.91 -13.40 13.21
N SER A 70 -3.96 -13.56 12.40
CA SER A 70 -5.16 -14.35 12.73
C SER A 70 -5.05 -15.80 12.26
N GLY A 71 -3.89 -16.21 11.74
CA GLY A 71 -3.61 -17.59 11.31
C GLY A 71 -4.09 -17.92 9.90
N VAL A 72 -4.50 -16.93 9.10
CA VAL A 72 -4.87 -17.15 7.70
C VAL A 72 -3.62 -17.50 6.88
N ASN A 73 -3.68 -18.58 6.12
CA ASN A 73 -2.59 -18.99 5.24
C ASN A 73 -2.48 -18.06 4.02
N VAL A 74 -1.68 -17.00 4.13
CA VAL A 74 -1.42 -16.06 3.02
C VAL A 74 -0.44 -16.69 2.02
N LEU A 75 -0.87 -16.82 0.77
CA LEU A 75 -0.09 -17.39 -0.33
C LEU A 75 0.61 -16.29 -1.14
N GLY A 76 1.73 -16.66 -1.76
CA GLY A 76 2.53 -15.75 -2.59
C GLY A 76 3.42 -14.84 -1.74
N THR A 77 3.31 -13.53 -1.92
CA THR A 77 4.07 -12.56 -1.12
C THR A 77 3.59 -12.58 0.33
N SER A 78 4.48 -12.95 1.26
CA SER A 78 4.14 -13.00 2.68
C SER A 78 3.64 -11.65 3.21
N ALA A 79 2.75 -11.66 4.20
CA ALA A 79 2.24 -10.44 4.84
C ALA A 79 3.38 -9.55 5.37
N ARG A 80 4.41 -10.17 5.96
CA ARG A 80 5.63 -9.46 6.40
C ARG A 80 6.39 -8.80 5.26
N SER A 81 6.47 -9.45 4.09
CA SER A 81 7.10 -8.85 2.90
C SER A 81 6.31 -7.66 2.37
N ILE A 82 4.97 -7.74 2.38
CA ILE A 82 4.09 -6.61 2.01
C ILE A 82 4.32 -5.44 2.98
N ASP A 83 4.27 -5.69 4.29
CA ASP A 83 4.50 -4.69 5.33
C ASP A 83 5.90 -4.05 5.26
N ASN A 84 6.95 -4.84 4.99
CA ASN A 84 8.30 -4.32 4.78
C ASN A 84 8.39 -3.38 3.55
N ALA A 85 7.58 -3.60 2.53
CA ALA A 85 7.57 -2.80 1.31
C ALA A 85 6.71 -1.53 1.45
N GLU A 86 5.56 -1.62 2.10
CA GLU A 86 4.63 -0.49 2.29
C GLU A 86 5.13 0.50 3.36
N ASN A 87 5.80 0.01 4.41
CA ASN A 87 6.37 0.88 5.44
C ASN A 87 7.73 1.43 5.03
N ARG A 88 7.82 2.75 4.86
CA ARG A 88 9.04 3.46 4.40
C ARG A 88 10.26 3.22 5.28
N HIS A 89 10.09 3.20 6.60
CA HIS A 89 11.19 2.97 7.54
C HIS A 89 11.72 1.54 7.41
N LYS A 90 10.80 0.55 7.33
CA LYS A 90 11.17 -0.85 7.11
C LYS A 90 11.83 -1.04 5.75
N PHE A 91 11.30 -0.41 4.70
CA PHE A 91 11.86 -0.45 3.35
C PHE A 91 13.26 0.16 3.29
N SER A 92 13.45 1.36 3.85
CA SER A 92 14.76 2.01 3.94
C SER A 92 15.77 1.17 4.70
N SER A 93 15.38 0.66 5.87
CA SER A 93 16.26 -0.19 6.69
C SER A 93 16.64 -1.48 5.95
N MET A 94 15.72 -2.01 5.13
CA MET A 94 16.00 -3.15 4.27
C MET A 94 17.01 -2.82 3.18
N LEU A 95 16.90 -1.66 2.51
CA LEU A 95 17.88 -1.21 1.52
C LEU A 95 19.26 -1.00 2.14
N ASP A 96 19.34 -0.37 3.30
CA ASP A 96 20.59 -0.17 4.04
C ASP A 96 21.27 -1.50 4.36
N ARG A 97 20.50 -2.48 4.84
CA ARG A 97 21.01 -3.83 5.12
C ARG A 97 21.49 -4.55 3.87
N LEU A 98 20.87 -4.29 2.72
CA LEU A 98 21.24 -4.90 1.44
C LEU A 98 22.39 -4.16 0.75
N GLY A 99 22.85 -3.01 1.29
CA GLY A 99 23.86 -2.17 0.65
C GLY A 99 23.37 -1.55 -0.65
N VAL A 100 22.06 -1.32 -0.78
CA VAL A 100 21.45 -0.64 -1.93
C VAL A 100 21.36 0.84 -1.61
N ASP A 101 22.01 1.67 -2.43
CA ASP A 101 21.98 3.12 -2.25
C ASP A 101 20.56 3.67 -2.34
N GLN A 102 20.26 4.61 -1.44
CA GLN A 102 19.00 5.34 -1.42
C GLN A 102 19.25 6.84 -1.20
N PRO A 103 18.41 7.72 -1.78
CA PRO A 103 18.53 9.15 -1.52
C PRO A 103 18.32 9.44 -0.03
N ARG A 104 18.99 10.47 0.48
CA ARG A 104 18.73 10.96 1.84
C ARG A 104 17.26 11.34 1.94
N TRP A 105 16.57 10.78 2.92
CA TRP A 105 15.15 11.03 3.14
C TRP A 105 14.85 11.12 4.64
N LYS A 106 13.74 11.78 4.98
CA LYS A 106 13.25 11.86 6.35
C LYS A 106 11.74 12.07 6.35
N GLU A 107 11.05 11.43 7.28
CA GLU A 107 9.64 11.73 7.56
C GLU A 107 9.57 12.90 8.54
N LEU A 108 8.88 13.97 8.16
CA LEU A 108 8.88 15.25 8.86
C LEU A 108 7.47 15.81 8.92
N THR A 109 7.08 16.35 10.08
CA THR A 109 5.72 16.84 10.35
C THR A 109 5.67 18.34 10.66
N THR A 110 6.82 19.00 10.79
CA THR A 110 6.90 20.44 11.10
C THR A 110 7.70 21.18 10.05
N LEU A 111 7.29 22.41 9.75
CA LEU A 111 7.96 23.27 8.76
C LEU A 111 9.44 23.49 9.13
N ASP A 112 9.73 23.76 10.41
CA ASP A 112 11.10 23.97 10.87
C ASP A 112 12.00 22.75 10.63
N ALA A 113 11.50 21.54 10.89
CA ALA A 113 12.27 20.33 10.67
C ALA A 113 12.47 20.05 9.17
N ILE A 114 11.50 20.42 8.33
CA ILE A 114 11.62 20.36 6.87
C ILE A 114 12.71 21.32 6.39
N LEU A 115 12.71 22.57 6.84
CA LEU A 115 13.72 23.56 6.46
C LEU A 115 15.13 23.15 6.90
N GLN A 116 15.28 22.63 8.12
CA GLN A 116 16.58 22.10 8.58
C GLN A 116 17.08 20.93 7.72
N PHE A 117 16.18 20.05 7.29
CA PHE A 117 16.54 18.96 6.39
C PHE A 117 16.94 19.47 5.01
N VAL A 118 16.25 20.49 4.49
CA VAL A 118 16.59 21.16 3.23
C VAL A 118 17.97 21.79 3.28
N ASP A 119 18.32 22.47 4.38
CA ASP A 119 19.64 23.06 4.57
C ASP A 119 20.76 22.00 4.58
N GLU A 120 20.44 20.77 4.99
CA GLU A 120 21.36 19.64 5.05
C GLU A 120 21.52 18.91 3.71
N VAL A 121 20.46 18.74 2.92
CA VAL A 121 20.48 17.93 1.69
C VAL A 121 20.45 18.74 0.40
N GLY A 122 20.04 20.01 0.46
CA GLY A 122 19.92 20.92 -0.68
C GLY A 122 18.73 20.62 -1.59
N PHE A 123 18.63 21.40 -2.68
CA PHE A 123 17.66 21.22 -3.76
C PHE A 123 18.32 20.55 -4.98
N PRO A 124 17.56 19.84 -5.84
CA PRO A 124 16.09 19.65 -5.79
C PRO A 124 15.64 18.57 -4.79
N LEU A 125 14.41 18.71 -4.30
CA LEU A 125 13.78 17.81 -3.32
C LEU A 125 12.50 17.19 -3.85
N LEU A 126 12.30 15.90 -3.62
CA LEU A 126 11.02 15.23 -3.86
C LEU A 126 10.19 15.22 -2.58
N VAL A 127 9.10 15.97 -2.57
CA VAL A 127 8.15 15.99 -1.45
C VAL A 127 7.01 15.01 -1.74
N ARG A 128 6.75 14.11 -0.79
CA ARG A 128 5.70 13.09 -0.89
C ARG A 128 4.82 13.10 0.37
N PRO A 129 3.69 13.83 0.35
CA PRO A 129 2.75 13.89 1.48
C PRO A 129 2.18 12.52 1.84
N SER A 130 1.88 12.31 3.13
CA SER A 130 1.31 11.04 3.62
C SER A 130 -0.18 10.85 3.30
N TYR A 131 -0.94 11.92 3.08
CA TYR A 131 -2.41 11.88 2.98
C TYR A 131 -2.98 12.06 1.56
N VAL A 132 -2.15 11.99 0.52
CA VAL A 132 -2.64 12.18 -0.86
C VAL A 132 -2.65 10.85 -1.61
N LEU A 133 -3.86 10.37 -1.88
CA LEU A 133 -4.14 9.20 -2.71
C LEU A 133 -3.44 9.31 -4.07
N SER A 134 -2.78 8.22 -4.47
CA SER A 134 -2.28 7.99 -5.84
C SER A 134 -1.19 8.95 -6.35
N GLY A 135 -0.39 9.56 -5.47
CA GLY A 135 0.80 10.34 -5.88
C GLY A 135 0.48 11.69 -6.54
N ALA A 136 -0.78 12.11 -6.57
CA ALA A 136 -1.24 13.35 -7.21
C ALA A 136 -0.62 14.63 -6.60
N ALA A 137 -0.11 14.55 -5.37
CA ALA A 137 0.64 15.63 -4.73
C ALA A 137 2.11 15.27 -4.51
N MET A 138 2.71 14.40 -5.33
CA MET A 138 4.18 14.32 -5.34
C MET A 138 4.73 15.49 -6.14
N ASN A 139 5.67 16.25 -5.57
CA ASN A 139 6.23 17.40 -6.24
C ASN A 139 7.75 17.48 -6.08
N VAL A 140 8.42 17.92 -7.14
CA VAL A 140 9.85 18.22 -7.11
C VAL A 140 9.97 19.72 -6.88
N CYS A 141 10.49 20.10 -5.72
CA CYS A 141 10.78 21.49 -5.40
C CYS A 141 12.23 21.79 -5.76
N SER A 142 12.46 22.82 -6.57
CA SER A 142 13.80 23.23 -7.01
C SER A 142 14.36 24.39 -6.18
N ASN A 143 13.52 25.04 -5.38
CA ASN A 143 13.88 26.15 -4.51
C ASN A 143 12.93 26.27 -3.31
N ARG A 144 13.30 27.14 -2.37
CA ARG A 144 12.55 27.37 -1.13
C ARG A 144 11.14 27.90 -1.37
N SER A 145 10.95 28.80 -2.33
CA SER A 145 9.64 29.37 -2.65
C SER A 145 8.67 28.31 -3.17
N GLU A 146 9.15 27.39 -4.01
CA GLU A 146 8.37 26.25 -4.49
C GLU A 146 8.00 25.29 -3.35
N LEU A 147 8.95 25.02 -2.45
CA LEU A 147 8.72 24.20 -1.26
C LEU A 147 7.66 24.81 -0.35
N GLU A 148 7.79 26.08 0.03
CA GLU A 148 6.82 26.78 0.89
C GLU A 148 5.43 26.78 0.26
N ARG A 149 5.33 27.13 -1.03
CA ARG A 149 4.06 27.06 -1.77
C ARG A 149 3.45 25.66 -1.74
N PHE A 150 4.27 24.64 -1.97
CA PHE A 150 3.82 23.27 -2.01
C PHE A 150 3.33 22.78 -0.63
N LEU A 151 4.05 23.13 0.44
CA LEU A 151 3.65 22.78 1.81
C LEU A 151 2.34 23.46 2.21
N THR A 152 2.14 24.74 1.87
CA THR A 152 0.87 25.44 2.12
C THR A 152 -0.30 24.74 1.44
N LEU A 153 -0.17 24.41 0.15
CA LEU A 153 -1.21 23.69 -0.60
C LEU A 153 -1.50 22.32 0.02
N ALA A 154 -0.46 21.58 0.43
CA ALA A 154 -0.63 20.27 1.05
C ALA A 154 -1.34 20.35 2.41
N THR A 155 -1.09 21.40 3.20
CA THR A 155 -1.79 21.64 4.47
C THR A 155 -3.26 21.98 4.26
N GLU A 156 -3.60 22.81 3.26
CA GLU A 156 -4.99 23.17 2.94
C GLU A 156 -5.82 21.96 2.49
N VAL A 157 -5.22 21.03 1.73
CA VAL A 157 -5.89 19.80 1.26
C VAL A 157 -6.07 18.77 2.38
N SER A 158 -5.24 18.82 3.42
CA SER A 158 -5.27 17.87 4.54
C SER A 158 -6.06 18.38 5.76
N SER A 159 -6.66 19.57 5.67
CA SER A 159 -7.44 20.23 6.74
C SER A 159 -8.95 20.05 6.58
#